data_AF-A0A2N5SP07-F1
#
_entry.id   AF-A0A2N5SP07-F1
#
_cell.length_a   1.000
_cell.length_b   1.000
_cell.length_c   1.000
_cell.angle_alpha   90.00
_cell.angle_beta   90.00
_cell.angle_gamma   90.00
#
_symmetry.space_group_name_H-M   'P 1'
#
loop_
_entity.id
_entity.type
_entity.pdbx_description
1 polymer ?
#
loop_
_entity_poly.entity_id
_entity_poly.type
_entity_poly.pdbx_seq_one_letter_code
_entity_poly.pdbx_strand_id
1 'polypeptide(L)'
;MPECFARTRDALYVHIKLIWNLLKQKTIPGPPHPDTLREFTACFLNAKEIEQIADDATGAGLIPVKEVVTLKGLQLGRKKVGKGLVNLEEFFVSYTQAILARLGIRVWAPDLKDLPDSL
;
A
#
# COMPACT_ATOMS: atom_id res chain seq x y z
N MET A 1 -21.99 15.20 12.33
CA MET A 1 -20.71 14.51 12.04
C MET A 1 -20.41 13.59 13.22
N PRO A 2 -20.15 12.29 13.02
CA PRO A 2 -19.95 11.35 14.13
C PRO A 2 -18.73 11.74 14.98
N GLU A 3 -18.81 11.55 16.29
CA GLU A 3 -17.76 11.95 17.25
C GLU A 3 -16.37 11.37 16.94
N CYS A 4 -16.32 10.20 16.29
CA CYS A 4 -15.07 9.53 15.94
C CYS A 4 -14.52 9.87 14.55
N PHE A 5 -15.26 10.62 13.72
CA PHE A 5 -14.85 10.83 12.32
C PHE A 5 -13.45 11.43 12.21
N ALA A 6 -13.15 12.46 13.00
CA ALA A 6 -11.86 13.13 12.95
C ALA A 6 -10.70 12.16 13.25
N ARG A 7 -10.87 11.28 14.25
CA ARG A 7 -9.85 10.30 14.63
C ARG A 7 -9.65 9.24 13.55
N THR A 8 -10.74 8.73 12.97
CA THR A 8 -10.69 7.74 11.88
C THR A 8 -10.02 8.32 10.65
N ARG A 9 -10.40 9.55 10.26
CA ARG A 9 -9.78 10.28 9.15
C ARG A 9 -8.28 10.49 9.38
N ASP A 10 -7.89 10.93 10.57
CA ASP A 10 -6.48 11.18 10.88
C ASP A 10 -5.67 9.87 10.88
N ALA A 11 -6.24 8.78 11.40
CA ALA A 11 -5.64 7.45 11.32
C ALA A 11 -5.46 6.98 9.88
N LEU A 12 -6.48 7.14 9.02
CA LEU A 12 -6.42 6.79 7.60
C LEU A 12 -5.29 7.55 6.89
N TYR A 13 -5.21 8.87 7.08
CA TYR A 13 -4.15 9.68 6.47
C TYR A 13 -2.75 9.29 6.93
N VAL A 14 -2.58 8.83 8.17
CA VAL A 14 -1.28 8.30 8.61
C VAL A 14 -0.94 7.00 7.87
N HIS A 15 -1.89 6.08 7.71
CA HIS A 15 -1.66 4.83 6.99
C HIS A 15 -1.34 5.06 5.51
N ILE A 16 -2.05 6.00 4.85
CA ILE A 16 -1.73 6.43 3.48
C ILE A 16 -0.29 6.93 3.39
N LYS A 17 0.12 7.84 4.31
CA LYS A 17 1.49 8.35 4.35
C LYS A 17 2.54 7.25 4.59
N LEU A 18 2.20 6.24 5.39
CA LEU A 18 3.07 5.10 5.63
C LEU A 18 3.27 4.27 4.36
N ILE A 19 2.18 3.88 3.69
CA ILE A 19 2.21 3.07 2.47
C ILE A 19 2.94 3.82 1.35
N TRP A 20 2.78 5.15 1.27
CA TRP A 20 3.49 6.01 0.32
C TRP A 20 4.95 6.28 0.71
N ASN A 21 5.45 5.69 1.81
CA ASN A 21 6.80 5.91 2.33
C ASN A 21 7.14 7.38 2.61
N LEU A 22 6.13 8.23 2.88
CA LEU A 22 6.28 9.65 3.17
C LEU A 22 6.94 9.96 4.53
N LEU A 23 7.32 8.90 5.26
CA LEU A 23 8.16 9.02 6.45
C LEU A 23 9.61 9.30 6.11
N LYS A 24 10.14 8.62 5.09
CA LYS A 24 11.53 8.76 4.65
C LYS A 24 11.63 9.72 3.47
N GLN A 25 10.67 9.67 2.55
CA GLN A 25 10.60 10.55 1.38
C GLN A 25 9.76 11.78 1.71
N LYS A 26 10.30 12.98 1.47
CA LYS A 26 9.56 14.24 1.61
C LYS A 26 8.73 14.59 0.38
N THR A 27 8.66 13.68 -0.59
CA THR A 27 8.03 13.88 -1.89
C THR A 27 6.95 12.84 -2.10
N ILE A 28 5.84 13.27 -2.69
CA ILE A 28 4.75 12.39 -3.11
C ILE A 28 5.32 11.37 -4.13
N PRO A 29 4.96 10.08 -4.05
CA PRO A 29 5.40 9.09 -5.03
C PRO A 29 5.05 9.50 -6.45
N GLY A 30 5.97 9.28 -7.38
CA GLY A 30 5.70 9.43 -8.81
C GLY A 30 4.86 8.27 -9.36
N PRO A 31 4.41 8.37 -10.61
CA PRO A 31 3.72 7.27 -11.28
C PRO A 31 4.61 6.02 -11.36
N PRO A 32 4.02 4.81 -11.36
CA PRO A 32 4.77 3.57 -11.49
C PRO A 32 5.52 3.49 -12.84
N HIS A 33 6.61 2.73 -12.86
CA HIS A 33 7.38 2.52 -14.09
C HIS A 33 6.52 1.82 -15.16
N PRO A 34 6.61 2.19 -16.45
CA PRO A 34 5.81 1.58 -17.53
C PRO A 34 5.94 0.06 -17.61
N ASP A 35 7.13 -0.49 -17.32
CA ASP A 35 7.33 -1.95 -17.31
C ASP A 35 6.53 -2.64 -16.19
N THR A 36 6.44 -2.02 -15.01
CA THR A 36 5.64 -2.54 -13.90
C THR A 36 4.15 -2.56 -14.24
N LEU A 37 3.68 -1.52 -14.93
CA LEU A 37 2.30 -1.49 -15.43
C LEU A 37 2.07 -2.58 -16.47
N ARG A 38 2.99 -2.75 -17.43
CA ARG A 38 2.90 -3.79 -18.46
C ARG A 38 2.83 -5.19 -17.85
N GLU A 39 3.70 -5.50 -16.89
CA GLU A 39 3.69 -6.76 -16.15
C GLU A 39 2.35 -6.99 -15.45
N PHE A 40 1.86 -6.00 -14.71
CA PHE A 40 0.57 -6.10 -14.02
C PHE A 40 -0.60 -6.34 -15.00
N THR A 41 -0.66 -5.57 -16.09
CA THR A 41 -1.72 -5.72 -17.11
C THR A 41 -1.63 -7.04 -17.90
N ALA A 42 -0.48 -7.72 -17.88
CA ALA A 42 -0.34 -9.05 -18.47
C ALA A 42 -0.89 -10.15 -17.55
N CYS A 43 -0.98 -9.91 -16.24
CA CYS A 43 -1.49 -10.85 -15.26
C CYS A 43 -3.02 -10.81 -15.10
N PHE A 44 -3.65 -9.66 -15.37
CA PHE A 44 -5.07 -9.43 -15.10
C PHE A 44 -5.77 -8.83 -16.31
N LEU A 45 -6.90 -9.44 -16.71
CA LEU A 45 -7.77 -8.93 -17.77
C LEU A 45 -8.88 -8.02 -17.23
N ASN A 46 -9.27 -8.20 -15.97
CA ASN A 46 -10.39 -7.49 -15.36
C ASN A 46 -10.29 -7.45 -13.82
N ALA A 47 -11.11 -6.61 -13.19
CA ALA A 47 -11.12 -6.42 -11.75
C ALA A 47 -11.48 -7.69 -10.96
N LYS A 48 -12.31 -8.59 -11.53
CA LYS A 48 -12.73 -9.82 -10.86
C LYS A 48 -11.56 -10.78 -10.63
N GLU A 49 -10.62 -10.86 -11.58
CA GLU A 49 -9.40 -11.64 -11.41
C GLU A 49 -8.49 -11.06 -10.31
N ILE A 50 -8.43 -9.73 -10.19
CA ILE A 50 -7.71 -9.05 -9.12
C ILE A 50 -8.32 -9.41 -7.77
N GLU A 51 -9.63 -9.31 -7.62
CA GLU A 51 -10.35 -9.68 -6.38
C GLU A 51 -10.13 -11.15 -6.02
N GLN A 52 -10.26 -12.07 -6.98
CA GLN A 52 -10.04 -13.50 -6.76
C GLN A 52 -8.63 -13.79 -6.24
N ILE A 53 -7.61 -13.17 -6.84
CA ILE A 53 -6.23 -13.34 -6.39
C ILE A 53 -6.02 -12.64 -5.04
N ALA A 54 -6.60 -11.47 -4.80
CA ALA A 54 -6.49 -10.79 -3.51
C ALA A 54 -7.07 -11.63 -2.36
N ASP A 55 -8.21 -12.28 -2.60
CA ASP A 55 -8.93 -13.08 -1.61
C ASP A 55 -8.36 -14.49 -1.41
N ASP A 56 -7.57 -15.01 -2.35
CA ASP A 56 -6.89 -16.30 -2.19
C ASP A 56 -5.74 -16.19 -1.18
N ALA A 57 -6.09 -16.39 0.10
CA ALA A 57 -5.14 -16.39 1.20
C ALA A 57 -4.11 -17.54 1.11
N THR A 58 -4.40 -18.58 0.34
CA THR A 58 -3.55 -19.79 0.20
C THR A 58 -2.66 -19.76 -1.04
N GLY A 59 -2.98 -18.89 -2.00
CA GLY A 59 -2.26 -18.74 -3.24
C GLY A 59 -0.83 -18.25 -3.06
N ALA A 60 0.08 -18.80 -3.88
CA ALA A 60 1.44 -18.26 -3.99
C ALA A 60 1.38 -16.85 -4.59
N GLY A 61 2.21 -15.94 -4.08
CA GLY A 61 2.24 -14.59 -4.62
C GLY A 61 2.80 -14.57 -6.04
N LEU A 62 2.26 -13.67 -6.89
CA LEU A 62 2.74 -13.47 -8.26
C LEU A 62 4.23 -13.07 -8.30
N ILE A 63 4.72 -12.43 -7.24
CA ILE A 63 6.14 -12.15 -7.02
C ILE A 63 6.57 -12.57 -5.61
N PRO A 64 7.86 -12.82 -5.37
CA PRO A 64 8.41 -12.99 -4.03
C PRO A 64 8.26 -11.73 -3.17
N VAL A 65 7.85 -11.87 -1.90
CA VAL A 65 7.71 -10.74 -0.95
C VAL A 65 8.99 -9.90 -0.82
N LYS A 66 10.17 -10.52 -0.95
CA LYS A 66 11.48 -9.82 -0.91
C LYS A 66 11.66 -8.76 -2.02
N GLU A 67 10.91 -8.86 -3.12
CA GLU A 67 10.89 -7.91 -4.22
C GLU A 67 9.99 -6.70 -3.93
N VAL A 68 9.10 -6.77 -2.93
CA VAL A 68 8.29 -5.64 -2.49
C VAL A 68 9.17 -4.64 -1.76
N VAL A 69 9.22 -3.42 -2.30
CA VAL A 69 9.96 -2.28 -1.75
C VAL A 69 9.11 -1.48 -0.78
N THR A 70 7.79 -1.47 -0.97
CA THR A 70 6.83 -0.80 -0.08
C THR A 70 6.99 -1.29 1.37
N LEU A 71 7.12 -0.35 2.31
CA LEU A 71 7.37 -0.59 3.75
C LEU A 71 8.67 -1.36 4.07
N LYS A 72 9.56 -1.61 3.11
CA LYS A 72 10.80 -2.36 3.34
C LYS A 72 11.73 -1.63 4.31
N GLY A 73 12.21 -2.34 5.33
CA GLY A 73 13.08 -1.78 6.36
C GLY A 73 12.41 -0.68 7.19
N LEU A 74 11.08 -0.71 7.32
CA LEU A 74 10.36 0.18 8.20
C LEU A 74 10.48 -0.34 9.65
N GLN A 75 11.13 0.44 10.52
CA GLN A 75 11.21 0.09 11.95
C GLN A 75 9.80 0.00 12.57
N LEU A 76 9.55 -1.07 13.31
CA LEU A 76 8.30 -1.34 14.02
C LEU A 76 8.16 -0.47 15.28
N GLY A 77 6.95 -0.41 15.83
CA GLY A 77 6.64 0.28 17.08
C GLY A 77 6.19 1.74 16.89
N ARG A 78 6.34 2.54 17.96
CA ARG A 78 5.73 3.87 18.05
C ARG A 78 6.48 4.89 17.18
N LYS A 79 5.82 5.38 16.12
CA LYS A 79 6.36 6.37 15.19
C LYS A 79 5.50 7.62 15.07
N LYS A 80 6.16 8.76 14.95
CA LYS A 80 5.52 10.03 14.59
C LYS A 80 5.41 10.13 13.06
N VAL A 81 4.19 10.31 12.55
CA VAL A 81 3.90 10.50 11.13
C VAL A 81 3.15 11.83 10.96
N GLY A 82 3.85 12.86 10.50
CA GLY A 82 3.31 14.22 10.45
C GLY A 82 2.93 14.73 11.86
N LYS A 83 1.63 15.04 12.06
CA LYS A 83 1.08 15.45 13.36
C LYS A 83 0.62 14.27 14.22
N GLY A 84 0.47 13.07 13.63
CA GLY A 84 -0.04 11.89 14.30
C GLY A 84 1.07 10.99 14.83
N LEU A 85 0.69 10.06 15.70
CA LEU A 85 1.55 9.03 16.23
C LEU A 85 0.86 7.68 15.99
N VAL A 86 1.59 6.75 15.39
CA VAL A 86 1.08 5.41 15.06
C VAL A 86 1.97 4.36 15.69
N ASN A 87 1.34 3.36 16.30
CA ASN A 87 2.01 2.13 16.67
C ASN A 87 1.99 1.22 15.45
N LEU A 88 3.15 1.05 14.82
CA LEU A 88 3.25 0.23 13.63
C LEU A 88 3.48 -1.23 14.05
N GLU A 89 2.43 -2.03 13.92
CA GLU A 89 2.47 -3.45 14.23
C GLU A 89 3.12 -4.23 13.09
N GLU A 90 3.83 -5.30 13.45
CA GLU A 90 4.45 -6.21 12.48
C GLU A 90 3.41 -6.79 11.52
N PHE A 91 2.23 -7.12 12.04
CA PHE A 91 1.12 -7.65 11.26
C PHE A 91 0.74 -6.73 10.10
N PHE A 92 0.61 -5.42 10.34
CA PHE A 92 0.27 -4.46 9.28
C PHE A 92 1.30 -4.46 8.16
N VAL A 93 2.60 -4.46 8.51
CA VAL A 93 3.69 -4.44 7.53
C VAL A 93 3.70 -5.75 6.72
N SER A 94 3.70 -6.88 7.42
CA SER A 94 3.75 -8.21 6.80
C SER A 94 2.52 -8.47 5.94
N TYR A 95 1.32 -8.11 6.41
CA TYR A 95 0.09 -8.23 5.65
C TYR A 95 0.13 -7.38 4.38
N THR A 96 0.50 -6.09 4.50
CA THR A 96 0.58 -5.20 3.34
C THR A 96 1.59 -5.72 2.30
N GLN A 97 2.78 -6.14 2.74
CA GLN A 97 3.79 -6.69 1.83
C GLN A 97 3.34 -8.01 1.19
N ALA A 98 2.65 -8.88 1.92
CA ALA A 98 2.10 -10.12 1.38
C ALA A 98 1.03 -9.86 0.32
N ILE A 99 0.10 -8.92 0.57
CA ILE A 99 -0.93 -8.54 -0.40
C ILE A 99 -0.30 -7.95 -1.67
N LEU A 100 0.68 -7.05 -1.53
CA LEU A 100 1.36 -6.47 -2.68
C LEU A 100 2.12 -7.53 -3.49
N ALA A 101 2.80 -8.47 -2.82
CA ALA A 101 3.46 -9.59 -3.48
C ALA A 101 2.45 -10.50 -4.19
N ARG A 102 1.29 -10.73 -3.58
CA ARG A 102 0.19 -11.50 -4.17
C ARG A 102 -0.31 -10.88 -5.46
N LEU A 103 -0.40 -9.55 -5.50
CA LEU A 103 -0.85 -8.79 -6.67
C LEU A 103 0.27 -8.45 -7.66
N GLY A 104 1.52 -8.88 -7.43
CA GLY A 104 2.64 -8.56 -8.32
C GLY A 104 3.17 -7.12 -8.21
N ILE A 105 2.80 -6.39 -7.15
CA ILE A 105 3.12 -4.97 -6.97
C ILE A 105 4.40 -4.82 -6.15
N ARG A 106 5.49 -4.35 -6.78
CA ARG A 106 6.77 -4.09 -6.10
C ARG A 106 6.78 -2.78 -5.31
N VAL A 107 6.14 -1.74 -5.84
CA VAL A 107 6.07 -0.41 -5.26
C VAL A 107 4.62 0.07 -5.33
N TRP A 108 4.09 0.54 -4.20
CA TRP A 108 2.78 1.17 -4.18
C TRP A 108 2.86 2.57 -4.80
N ALA A 109 2.09 2.80 -5.85
CA ALA A 109 2.00 4.07 -6.54
C ALA A 109 0.54 4.28 -6.98
N PRO A 110 -0.28 5.02 -6.21
CA PRO A 110 -1.65 5.32 -6.62
C PRO A 110 -1.66 6.32 -7.78
N ASP A 111 -2.73 6.31 -8.58
CA ASP A 111 -2.94 7.37 -9.55
C ASP A 111 -3.38 8.65 -8.82
N LEU A 112 -2.52 9.66 -8.84
CA LEU A 112 -2.77 10.96 -8.21
C LEU A 112 -3.50 11.95 -9.12
N LYS A 113 -3.69 11.58 -10.40
CA LYS A 113 -4.46 12.35 -11.37
C LYS A 113 -5.93 11.94 -11.39
N ASP A 114 -6.24 10.79 -10.81
CA ASP A 114 -7.61 10.33 -10.66
C ASP A 114 -8.37 11.19 -9.64
N LEU A 115 -9.70 11.10 -9.65
CA LEU A 115 -10.58 11.90 -8.81
C LEU A 115 -10.22 11.75 -7.32
N PRO A 116 -10.37 12.81 -6.50
CA PRO A 116 -10.05 12.76 -5.07
C PRO A 116 -10.85 11.72 -4.28
N ASP A 117 -11.96 11.23 -4.84
CA ASP A 117 -12.80 10.17 -4.28
C ASP A 117 -12.31 8.75 -4.66
N SER A 118 -11.20 8.63 -5.40
CA SER A 118 -10.57 7.35 -5.80
C SER A 118 -9.67 6.75 -4.70
N LEU A 119 -9.62 7.36 -3.51
CA LEU A 119 -8.86 6.90 -2.34
C LEU A 119 -9.76 6.38 -1.22
#